data_AF-A0A5C4Y7Y1-F1
#
_entry.id   AF-A0A5C4Y7Y1-F1
#
_cell.length_a   1.000
_cell.length_b   1.000
_cell.length_c   1.000
_cell.angle_alpha   90.00
_cell.angle_beta   90.00
_cell.angle_gamma   90.00
#
_symmetry.space_group_name_H-M   'P 1'
#
loop_
_entity.id
_entity.type
_entity.pdbx_description
1 polymer ?
#
loop_
_entity_poly.entity_id
_entity_poly.type
_entity_poly.pdbx_seq_one_letter_code
_entity_poly.pdbx_strand_id
1 'polypeptide(L)'
;MNKFLILLPLALLATVPHAQGAKNRLGLVDVQAAVKALPASKAYLDLSARVDADLKARRGKIDELAGKAASSGSAADRKALLDAQQAYNSTQTAYRGRIATAFEPVAAKLNAAVAKVAKANGYSVVMDQRVAAQNRLVIYANASATDLTAAVIKALK
;
A
#
# COMPACT_ATOMS: atom_id res chain seq x y z
N MET A 1 3.55 -81.31 8.60
CA MET A 1 2.70 -81.28 7.39
C MET A 1 2.16 -79.86 7.20
N ASN A 2 2.70 -79.16 6.19
CA ASN A 2 2.06 -78.17 5.31
C ASN A 2 0.98 -77.20 5.84
N LYS A 3 1.27 -75.89 5.84
CA LYS A 3 0.90 -74.96 4.74
C LYS A 3 1.40 -73.53 4.99
N PHE A 4 2.22 -73.04 4.07
CA PHE A 4 2.41 -71.62 3.75
C PHE A 4 1.07 -70.92 3.51
N LEU A 5 0.93 -69.64 3.88
CA LEU A 5 0.13 -68.64 3.12
C LEU A 5 0.38 -67.21 3.63
N ILE A 6 1.13 -66.46 2.82
CA ILE A 6 0.95 -65.04 2.44
C ILE A 6 1.17 -63.97 3.54
N LEU A 7 2.42 -63.47 3.58
CA LEU A 7 2.74 -62.10 3.99
C LEU A 7 2.44 -61.14 2.82
N LEU A 8 1.31 -60.44 2.88
CA LEU A 8 0.98 -59.32 1.99
C LEU A 8 1.77 -58.07 2.45
N PRO A 9 2.47 -57.34 1.55
CA PRO A 9 3.17 -56.13 1.93
C PRO A 9 2.15 -55.01 2.18
N LEU A 10 2.01 -54.59 3.43
CA LEU A 10 1.24 -53.43 3.88
C LEU A 10 1.93 -52.09 3.52
N ALA A 11 2.44 -51.97 2.30
CA ALA A 11 3.29 -50.86 1.87
C ALA A 11 2.59 -49.88 0.89
N LEU A 12 1.27 -49.73 0.99
CA LEU A 12 0.49 -48.88 0.06
C LEU A 12 -0.40 -47.80 0.73
N LEU A 13 -0.08 -47.34 1.94
CA LEU A 13 -0.89 -46.33 2.64
C LEU A 13 -0.15 -45.02 3.00
N ALA A 14 1.06 -44.80 2.50
CA ALA A 14 1.83 -43.57 2.78
C ALA A 14 1.97 -42.64 1.57
N THR A 15 1.06 -42.68 0.60
CA THR A 15 0.89 -41.53 -0.30
C THR A 15 0.13 -40.45 0.46
N VAL A 16 0.83 -39.78 1.38
CA VAL A 16 0.40 -38.47 1.86
C VAL A 16 0.17 -37.64 0.59
N PRO A 17 -1.03 -37.12 0.33
CA PRO A 17 -1.25 -36.35 -0.88
C PRO A 17 -0.43 -35.07 -0.78
N HIS A 18 0.79 -35.06 -1.34
CA HIS A 18 1.67 -33.90 -1.45
C HIS A 18 1.17 -32.85 -2.47
N ALA A 19 -0.14 -32.84 -2.76
CA ALA A 19 -0.79 -31.98 -3.73
C ALA A 19 -1.73 -30.92 -3.10
N GLN A 20 -1.69 -30.72 -1.78
CA GLN A 20 -2.17 -29.46 -1.22
C GLN A 20 -1.10 -28.40 -1.49
N GLY A 21 -1.10 -27.88 -2.72
CA GLY A 21 -0.17 -26.85 -3.18
C GLY A 21 -0.06 -25.72 -2.15
N ALA A 22 1.14 -25.16 -2.04
CA ALA A 22 1.39 -24.00 -1.18
C ALA A 22 0.23 -23.02 -1.33
N LYS A 23 -0.52 -22.81 -0.24
CA LYS A 23 -1.67 -21.91 -0.25
C LYS A 23 -1.11 -20.53 -0.59
N ASN A 24 -1.25 -20.13 -1.85
CA ASN A 24 -0.86 -18.81 -2.31
C ASN A 24 -1.86 -17.81 -1.74
N ARG A 25 -1.65 -17.42 -0.48
CA ARG A 25 -2.55 -16.52 0.24
C ARG A 25 -2.18 -15.09 -0.07
N LEU A 26 -3.21 -14.30 -0.34
CA LEU A 26 -3.14 -12.86 -0.46
C LEU A 26 -3.39 -12.22 0.90
N GLY A 27 -2.48 -11.35 1.33
CA GLY A 27 -2.62 -10.51 2.51
C GLY A 27 -2.91 -9.07 2.13
N LEU A 28 -3.54 -8.33 3.03
CA LEU A 28 -3.79 -6.91 2.96
C LEU A 28 -3.15 -6.21 4.15
N VAL A 29 -2.56 -5.05 3.92
CA VAL A 29 -1.99 -4.21 4.97
C VAL A 29 -2.47 -2.78 4.77
N ASP A 30 -2.98 -2.14 5.83
CA ASP A 30 -3.07 -0.69 5.87
C ASP A 30 -1.67 -0.10 6.12
N VAL A 31 -0.99 0.22 5.03
CA VAL A 31 0.34 0.83 5.03
C VAL A 31 0.36 2.14 5.80
N GLN A 32 -0.70 2.94 5.69
CA GLN A 32 -0.77 4.25 6.34
C GLN A 32 -0.92 4.09 7.86
N ALA A 33 -1.70 3.11 8.33
CA ALA A 33 -1.77 2.76 9.75
C ALA A 33 -0.41 2.25 10.25
N ALA A 34 0.27 1.39 9.48
CA ALA A 34 1.59 0.88 9.82
C ALA A 34 2.66 1.99 9.88
N VAL A 35 2.64 2.94 8.93
CA VAL A 35 3.53 4.10 8.91
C VAL A 35 3.29 5.00 10.12
N LYS A 36 2.03 5.28 10.47
CA LYS A 36 1.68 6.09 11.66
C LYS A 36 2.17 5.45 12.96
N ALA A 37 2.27 4.13 13.02
CA ALA A 37 2.78 3.42 14.19
C ALA A 37 4.31 3.45 14.31
N LEU A 38 5.05 3.85 13.28
CA LEU A 38 6.51 3.86 13.26
C LEU A 38 7.08 5.22 13.71
N PRO A 39 7.89 5.32 14.78
CA PRO A 39 8.46 6.60 15.22
C PRO A 39 9.32 7.28 14.13
N ALA A 40 10.04 6.47 13.35
CA ALA A 40 10.88 6.96 12.24
C ALA A 40 10.08 7.60 11.09
N SER A 41 8.75 7.47 11.06
CA SER A 41 7.92 8.11 10.04
C SER A 41 7.58 9.57 10.33
N LYS A 42 7.89 10.10 11.53
CA LYS A 42 7.56 11.48 11.94
C LYS A 42 7.93 12.52 10.87
N ALA A 43 9.17 12.47 10.37
CA ALA A 43 9.66 13.41 9.36
C ALA A 43 8.90 13.29 8.03
N TYR A 44 8.58 12.07 7.60
CA TYR A 44 7.76 11.81 6.43
C TYR A 44 6.32 12.32 6.61
N LEU A 45 5.69 12.04 7.75
CA LEU A 45 4.32 12.48 8.06
C LEU A 45 4.21 13.99 8.12
N ASP A 46 5.17 14.65 8.77
CA ASP A 46 5.22 16.11 8.86
C ASP A 46 5.43 16.74 7.47
N LEU A 47 6.29 16.14 6.63
CA LEU A 47 6.47 16.58 5.24
C LEU A 47 5.17 16.40 4.44
N SER A 48 4.52 15.23 4.53
CA SER A 48 3.27 14.96 3.82
C SER A 48 2.19 15.97 4.21
N ALA A 49 2.01 16.24 5.51
CA ALA A 49 1.03 17.21 5.99
C ALA A 49 1.30 18.63 5.47
N ARG A 50 2.57 19.06 5.42
CA ARG A 50 2.96 20.36 4.84
C ARG A 50 2.68 20.43 3.35
N VAL A 51 2.99 19.37 2.62
CA VAL A 51 2.71 19.28 1.18
C VAL A 51 1.21 19.34 0.91
N ASP A 52 0.40 18.59 1.67
CA ASP A 52 -1.04 18.56 1.51
C ASP A 52 -1.66 19.95 1.77
N ALA A 53 -1.18 20.65 2.80
CA ALA A 53 -1.61 22.01 3.10
C ALA A 53 -1.24 23.00 1.97
N ASP A 54 -0.01 22.95 1.46
CA ASP A 54 0.45 23.83 0.37
C ASP A 54 -0.32 23.58 -0.93
N LEU A 55 -0.47 22.31 -1.34
CA LEU A 55 -1.24 21.95 -2.52
C LEU A 55 -2.71 22.36 -2.40
N LYS A 56 -3.32 22.20 -1.21
CA LYS A 56 -4.69 22.66 -0.96
C LYS A 56 -4.81 24.18 -1.11
N ALA A 57 -3.87 24.94 -0.55
CA ALA A 57 -3.85 26.40 -0.68
C ALA A 57 -3.71 26.83 -2.15
N ARG A 58 -2.81 26.20 -2.91
CA ARG A 58 -2.63 26.48 -4.34
C ARG A 58 -3.85 26.12 -5.17
N ARG A 59 -4.52 25.00 -4.88
CA ARG A 59 -5.78 24.62 -5.51
C ARG A 59 -6.85 25.70 -5.26
N GLY A 60 -7.00 26.16 -4.02
CA GLY A 60 -7.94 27.24 -3.69
C GLY A 60 -7.65 28.52 -4.48
N LYS A 61 -6.37 28.87 -4.67
CA LYS A 61 -5.98 30.02 -5.50
C LYS A 61 -6.30 29.83 -6.99
N ILE A 62 -6.16 28.61 -7.51
CA ILE A 62 -6.57 28.28 -8.88
C ILE A 62 -8.08 28.45 -9.03
N ASP A 63 -8.87 27.97 -8.06
CA ASP A 63 -10.32 28.07 -8.11
C ASP A 63 -10.78 29.54 -8.04
N GLU A 64 -10.13 30.38 -7.22
CA GLU A 64 -10.38 31.82 -7.18
C GLU A 64 -10.04 32.50 -8.52
N LEU A 65 -8.89 32.18 -9.10
CA LEU A 65 -8.47 32.72 -10.40
C LEU A 65 -9.39 32.26 -11.53
N ALA A 66 -9.90 31.02 -11.47
CA ALA A 66 -10.87 30.51 -12.42
C ALA A 66 -12.19 31.29 -12.35
N GLY A 67 -12.68 31.59 -11.14
CA GLY A 67 -13.83 32.46 -10.93
C GLY A 67 -13.60 33.86 -11.52
N LYS A 68 -12.46 34.49 -11.22
CA LYS A 68 -12.09 35.81 -11.76
C LYS A 68 -12.01 35.83 -13.28
N ALA A 69 -11.33 34.86 -13.88
CA ALA A 69 -11.21 34.76 -15.33
C ALA A 69 -12.56 34.54 -16.03
N ALA A 70 -13.47 33.78 -15.40
CA ALA A 70 -14.83 33.57 -15.90
C ALA A 70 -15.67 34.86 -15.83
N SER A 71 -15.49 35.68 -14.78
CA SER A 71 -16.24 36.93 -14.60
C SER A 71 -15.69 38.11 -15.41
N SER A 72 -14.37 38.27 -15.51
CA SER A 72 -13.75 39.43 -16.17
C SER A 72 -13.53 39.24 -17.67
N GLY A 73 -13.34 38.00 -18.13
CA GLY A 73 -12.95 37.68 -19.51
C GLY A 73 -11.57 38.21 -19.93
N SER A 74 -10.79 38.83 -19.02
CA SER A 74 -9.57 39.53 -19.37
C SER A 74 -8.46 38.57 -19.79
N ALA A 75 -7.58 39.01 -20.70
CA ALA A 75 -6.41 38.23 -21.10
C ALA A 75 -5.42 38.05 -19.92
N ALA A 76 -5.34 39.03 -19.03
CA ALA A 76 -4.48 39.00 -17.85
C ALA A 76 -4.92 37.92 -16.84
N ASP A 77 -6.23 37.83 -16.56
CA ASP A 77 -6.76 36.83 -15.61
C ASP A 77 -6.66 35.41 -16.16
N ARG A 78 -6.90 35.23 -17.47
CA ARG A 78 -6.66 33.93 -18.14
C ARG A 78 -5.20 33.51 -18.07
N LYS A 79 -4.26 34.45 -18.28
CA LYS A 79 -2.83 34.18 -18.13
C LYS A 79 -2.48 33.81 -16.68
N ALA A 80 -2.98 34.56 -15.70
CA ALA A 80 -2.73 34.28 -14.29
C ALA A 80 -3.23 32.87 -13.87
N LEU A 81 -4.39 32.46 -14.38
CA LEU A 81 -4.91 31.11 -14.17
C LEU A 81 -3.99 30.04 -14.77
N LEU A 82 -3.56 30.20 -16.03
CA LEU A 82 -2.67 29.25 -16.70
C LEU A 82 -1.32 29.13 -15.98
N ASP A 83 -0.73 30.25 -15.60
CA ASP A 83 0.54 30.29 -14.87
C ASP A 83 0.40 29.58 -13.50
N ALA A 84 -0.73 29.79 -12.80
CA ALA A 84 -1.02 29.12 -11.52
C ALA A 84 -1.21 27.60 -11.68
N GLN A 85 -1.90 27.15 -12.73
CA GLN A 85 -2.06 25.73 -13.03
C GLN A 85 -0.72 25.06 -13.36
N GLN A 86 0.13 25.72 -14.16
CA GLN A 86 1.46 25.20 -14.50
C GLN A 86 2.36 25.13 -13.25
N ALA A 87 2.35 26.17 -12.41
CA ALA A 87 3.08 26.19 -11.16
C ALA A 87 2.61 25.10 -10.19
N TYR A 88 1.31 24.84 -10.12
CA TYR A 88 0.75 23.74 -9.32
C TYR A 88 1.27 22.38 -9.79
N ASN A 89 1.22 22.09 -11.09
CA ASN A 89 1.69 20.82 -11.64
C ASN A 89 3.19 20.60 -11.41
N SER A 90 3.99 21.65 -11.59
CA SER A 90 5.44 21.62 -11.30
C SER A 90 5.71 21.37 -9.82
N THR A 91 5.02 22.08 -8.94
CA THR A 91 5.14 21.93 -7.49
C THR A 91 4.72 20.54 -7.02
N GLN A 92 3.61 20.01 -7.54
CA GLN A 92 3.14 18.66 -7.26
C GLN A 92 4.19 17.62 -7.64
N THR A 93 4.82 17.77 -8.80
CA THR A 93 5.89 16.86 -9.26
C THR A 93 7.12 16.92 -8.35
N ALA A 94 7.56 18.13 -7.97
CA ALA A 94 8.67 18.30 -7.03
C ALA A 94 8.39 17.68 -5.66
N TYR A 95 7.17 17.86 -5.14
CA TYR A 95 6.77 17.25 -3.88
C TYR A 95 6.69 15.74 -3.94
N ARG A 96 6.22 15.15 -5.05
CA ARG A 96 6.24 13.69 -5.22
C ARG A 96 7.65 13.12 -5.06
N GLY A 97 8.66 13.77 -5.64
CA GLY A 97 10.06 13.37 -5.47
C GLY A 97 10.52 13.47 -4.01
N ARG A 98 10.26 14.59 -3.34
CA ARG A 98 10.66 14.81 -1.94
C ARG A 98 9.98 13.83 -0.98
N ILE A 99 8.69 13.58 -1.18
CA ILE A 99 7.93 12.60 -0.38
C ILE A 99 8.49 11.20 -0.59
N ALA A 100 8.79 10.80 -1.84
CA ALA A 100 9.39 9.50 -2.12
C ALA A 100 10.73 9.34 -1.40
N THR A 101 11.63 10.33 -1.50
CA THR A 101 12.92 10.30 -0.79
C THR A 101 12.76 10.23 0.72
N ALA A 102 11.83 10.98 1.30
CA ALA A 102 11.55 10.92 2.74
C ALA A 102 10.93 9.58 3.16
N PHE A 103 10.22 8.91 2.25
CA PHE A 103 9.55 7.65 2.50
C PHE A 103 10.49 6.44 2.40
N GLU A 104 11.54 6.48 1.58
CA GLU A 104 12.52 5.37 1.42
C GLU A 104 12.94 4.67 2.73
N PRO A 105 13.42 5.36 3.78
CA PRO A 105 13.82 4.70 5.02
C PRO A 105 12.63 4.08 5.78
N VAL A 106 11.44 4.65 5.63
CA VAL A 106 10.19 4.12 6.20
C VAL A 106 9.75 2.88 5.43
N ALA A 107 9.83 2.93 4.09
CA ALA A 107 9.49 1.85 3.18
C ALA A 107 10.37 0.63 3.43
N ALA A 108 11.68 0.80 3.59
CA ALA A 108 12.60 -0.29 3.88
C ALA A 108 12.22 -1.05 5.16
N LYS A 109 11.93 -0.33 6.25
CA LYS A 109 11.50 -0.93 7.53
C LYS A 109 10.14 -1.61 7.41
N LEU A 110 9.19 -0.94 6.76
CA LEU A 110 7.86 -1.48 6.54
C LEU A 110 7.89 -2.76 5.70
N ASN A 111 8.60 -2.73 4.56
CA ASN A 111 8.72 -3.88 3.66
C ASN A 111 9.38 -5.07 4.35
N ALA A 112 10.40 -4.84 5.18
CA ALA A 112 11.00 -5.90 5.98
C ALA A 112 10.01 -6.52 6.98
N ALA A 113 9.24 -5.70 7.69
CA ALA A 113 8.22 -6.17 8.63
C ALA A 113 7.09 -6.92 7.92
N VAL A 114 6.57 -6.39 6.81
CA VAL A 114 5.55 -7.02 5.97
C VAL A 114 6.05 -8.36 5.44
N ALA A 115 7.26 -8.42 4.88
CA ALA A 115 7.83 -9.66 4.36
C ALA A 115 8.01 -10.71 5.47
N LYS A 116 8.47 -10.31 6.66
CA LYS A 116 8.62 -11.20 7.82
C LYS A 116 7.28 -11.80 8.22
N VAL A 117 6.25 -10.95 8.39
CA VAL A 117 4.91 -11.38 8.78
C VAL A 117 4.27 -12.25 7.70
N ALA A 118 4.38 -11.86 6.43
CA ALA A 118 3.82 -12.61 5.31
C ALA A 118 4.40 -14.03 5.24
N LYS A 119 5.74 -14.15 5.27
CA LYS A 119 6.43 -15.44 5.25
C LYS A 119 6.05 -16.31 6.45
N ALA A 120 5.99 -15.73 7.65
CA ALA A 120 5.65 -16.46 8.86
C ALA A 120 4.21 -17.01 8.87
N ASN A 121 3.29 -16.38 8.13
CA ASN A 121 1.87 -16.75 8.10
C ASN A 121 1.42 -17.40 6.77
N GLY A 122 2.38 -17.71 5.88
CA GLY A 122 2.10 -18.40 4.61
C GLY A 122 1.40 -17.53 3.56
N TYR A 123 1.68 -16.22 3.53
CA TYR A 123 1.22 -15.32 2.48
C TYR A 123 2.27 -15.16 1.39
N SER A 124 1.86 -15.34 0.13
CA SER A 124 2.72 -15.22 -1.04
C SER A 124 2.70 -13.81 -1.63
N VAL A 125 1.60 -13.08 -1.43
CA VAL A 125 1.41 -11.71 -1.94
C VAL A 125 0.80 -10.86 -0.83
N VAL A 126 1.27 -9.63 -0.67
CA VAL A 126 0.65 -8.63 0.20
C VAL A 126 0.38 -7.37 -0.59
N MET A 127 -0.83 -6.83 -0.46
CA MET A 127 -1.23 -5.57 -1.12
C MET A 127 -1.52 -4.50 -0.08
N ASP A 128 -1.28 -3.24 -0.47
CA ASP A 128 -1.80 -2.10 0.26
C ASP A 128 -3.33 -2.09 0.13
N GLN A 129 -4.02 -2.10 1.27
CA GLN A 129 -5.48 -2.13 1.33
C GLN A 129 -6.15 -0.93 0.63
N ARG A 130 -5.59 0.28 0.78
CA ARG A 130 -6.12 1.49 0.15
C ARG A 130 -5.90 1.48 -1.35
N VAL A 131 -4.70 1.10 -1.80
CA VAL A 131 -4.38 1.02 -3.24
C VAL A 131 -5.22 -0.06 -3.91
N ALA A 132 -5.41 -1.20 -3.24
CA ALA A 132 -6.28 -2.26 -3.73
C ALA A 132 -7.75 -1.82 -3.84
N ALA A 133 -8.26 -1.06 -2.85
CA ALA A 133 -9.61 -0.51 -2.88
C ALA A 133 -9.78 0.57 -3.97
N GLN A 134 -8.86 1.54 -4.05
CA GLN A 134 -8.90 2.64 -5.02
C GLN A 134 -8.87 2.15 -6.46
N ASN A 135 -8.06 1.12 -6.74
CA ASN A 135 -7.93 0.54 -8.08
C ASN A 135 -8.94 -0.59 -8.34
N ARG A 136 -9.86 -0.85 -7.40
CA ARG A 136 -10.87 -1.92 -7.48
C ARG A 136 -10.25 -3.31 -7.72
N LEU A 137 -9.07 -3.55 -7.18
CA LEU A 137 -8.36 -4.84 -7.27
C LEU A 137 -8.94 -5.87 -6.31
N VAL A 138 -9.63 -5.41 -5.25
CA VAL A 138 -10.28 -6.25 -4.26
C VAL A 138 -11.72 -5.79 -4.11
N ILE A 139 -12.66 -6.66 -4.48
CA ILE A 139 -14.10 -6.44 -4.27
C ILE A 139 -14.51 -6.91 -2.87
N TYR A 140 -13.92 -8.00 -2.41
CA TYR A 140 -14.16 -8.59 -1.09
C TYR A 140 -12.90 -9.30 -0.60
N ALA A 141 -12.59 -9.13 0.67
CA ALA A 141 -11.58 -9.89 1.38
C ALA A 141 -12.08 -10.20 2.79
N ASN A 142 -11.92 -11.45 3.23
CA ASN A 142 -12.20 -11.80 4.61
C ASN A 142 -11.10 -11.19 5.50
N ALA A 143 -11.42 -10.09 6.17
CA ALA A 143 -10.47 -9.36 7.00
C ALA A 143 -9.80 -10.27 8.05
N SER A 144 -10.55 -11.17 8.69
CA SER A 144 -10.03 -12.09 9.70
C SER A 144 -8.96 -13.06 9.17
N ALA A 145 -8.90 -13.28 7.86
CA ALA A 145 -7.99 -14.23 7.21
C ALA A 145 -7.00 -13.60 6.22
N THR A 146 -7.08 -12.28 6.00
CA THR A 146 -6.27 -11.55 5.01
C THR A 146 -5.65 -10.28 5.57
N ASP A 147 -6.19 -9.68 6.63
CA ASP A 147 -5.61 -8.48 7.23
C ASP A 147 -4.37 -8.81 8.06
N LEU A 148 -3.24 -8.24 7.66
CA LEU A 148 -1.94 -8.39 8.31
C LEU A 148 -1.56 -7.14 9.12
N THR A 149 -2.38 -6.08 9.12
CA THR A 149 -2.04 -4.75 9.67
C THR A 149 -1.59 -4.81 11.11
N ALA A 150 -2.35 -5.47 11.99
CA ALA A 150 -1.99 -5.57 13.41
C ALA A 150 -0.68 -6.34 13.64
N ALA A 151 -0.46 -7.42 12.88
CA ALA A 151 0.76 -8.22 12.96
C ALA A 151 1.99 -7.44 12.47
N VAL A 152 1.83 -6.66 11.39
CA VAL A 152 2.88 -5.77 10.87
C VAL A 152 3.21 -4.66 11.85
N ILE A 153 2.20 -3.98 12.41
CA ILE A 153 2.40 -2.94 13.44
C ILE A 153 3.15 -3.51 14.65
N LYS A 154 2.80 -4.74 15.08
CA LYS A 154 3.52 -5.42 16.16
C LYS A 154 4.97 -5.72 15.81
N ALA A 155 5.25 -6.08 14.55
CA ALA A 155 6.60 -6.37 14.07
C ALA A 155 7.47 -5.12 13.82
N LEU A 156 6.86 -3.93 13.80
CA LEU A 156 7.54 -2.64 13.65
C LEU A 156 7.99 -2.00 14.97
N LYS A 157 7.47 -2.51 16.11
CA LYS A 157 7.90 -2.15 17.46
C LYS A 157 9.15 -2.95 17.83
#